data_AF-A0A0D6N1G8-F1
#
_entry.id   AF-A0A0D6N1G8-F1
#
_cell.length_a   1.000
_cell.length_b   1.000
_cell.length_c   1.000
_cell.angle_alpha   90.00
_cell.angle_beta   90.00
_cell.angle_gamma   90.00
#
_symmetry.space_group_name_H-M   'P 1'
#
loop_
_entity.id
_entity.type
_entity.pdbx_description
1 polymer ?
#
loop_
_entity_poly.entity_id
_entity_poly.type
_entity_poly.pdbx_seq_one_letter_code
_entity_poly.pdbx_strand_id
1 'polypeptide(L)'
;MRHSIPVAIALIAGNIALSAFMERTSYTTAPPPPPHTDGRRVLCPPRLHAKPAVITSESRVFCGTLIQTIDSYQTENLSPLIVQMRNEGTALCRKGMMRAGIVRLRRALVALKRTETP
;
A
#
# COMPACT_ATOMS: atom_id res chain seq x y z
N MET A 1 26.54 9.45 41.98
CA MET A 1 26.17 10.66 41.23
C MET A 1 26.23 10.25 39.76
N ARG A 2 25.11 9.97 39.07
CA ARG A 2 24.23 10.94 38.36
C ARG A 2 25.07 11.75 37.35
N HIS A 3 24.96 11.69 36.02
CA HIS A 3 23.86 11.55 35.05
C HIS A 3 24.45 11.05 33.69
N SER A 4 23.89 10.08 32.95
CA SER A 4 22.80 10.14 31.95
C SER A 4 22.94 11.22 30.83
N ILE A 5 23.35 10.76 29.62
CA ILE A 5 22.97 11.03 28.19
C ILE A 5 22.04 12.24 27.86
N PRO A 6 21.74 12.64 26.58
CA PRO A 6 22.39 12.63 25.23
C PRO A 6 22.33 14.03 24.55
N VAL A 7 22.58 14.16 23.23
CA VAL A 7 21.91 15.04 22.20
C VAL A 7 22.92 15.26 21.05
N ALA A 8 22.84 14.49 19.94
CA ALA A 8 22.06 14.78 18.73
C ALA A 8 22.49 16.07 18.00
N ILE A 9 22.49 16.00 16.66
CA ILE A 9 22.68 17.10 15.68
C ILE A 9 24.11 17.19 15.11
N ALA A 10 24.45 16.23 14.26
CA ALA A 10 25.40 16.47 13.16
C ALA A 10 24.66 16.26 11.83
N LEU A 11 23.90 17.31 11.48
CA LEU A 11 23.76 17.89 10.16
C LEU A 11 23.24 17.00 9.00
N ILE A 12 21.93 17.07 8.88
CA ILE A 12 21.14 16.93 7.65
C ILE A 12 21.54 18.06 6.68
N ALA A 13 22.25 17.77 5.59
CA ALA A 13 22.37 18.65 4.43
C ALA A 13 22.90 17.91 3.19
N GLY A 14 22.11 17.90 2.11
CA GLY A 14 22.52 17.50 0.75
C GLY A 14 21.70 16.32 0.22
N ASN A 15 20.94 16.38 -0.87
CA ASN A 15 20.77 17.38 -1.91
C ASN A 15 19.37 17.18 -2.52
N ILE A 16 18.49 18.16 -2.39
CA ILE A 16 17.29 18.31 -3.20
C ILE A 16 17.64 19.36 -4.24
N ALA A 17 18.04 18.94 -5.44
CA ALA A 17 18.12 19.78 -6.64
C ALA A 17 18.48 18.92 -7.86
N LEU A 18 17.51 18.60 -8.73
CA LEU A 18 17.46 19.16 -10.08
C LEU A 18 16.23 18.65 -10.83
N SER A 19 15.40 19.61 -11.21
CA SER A 19 14.27 19.49 -12.10
C SER A 19 14.72 19.23 -13.55
N ALA A 20 13.85 18.55 -14.29
CA ALA A 20 13.63 18.68 -15.74
C ALA A 20 14.83 18.49 -16.68
N PHE A 21 14.85 17.33 -17.35
CA PHE A 21 15.28 17.29 -18.76
C PHE A 21 14.17 16.65 -19.59
N MET A 22 13.67 17.44 -20.55
CA MET A 22 12.86 16.96 -21.66
C MET A 22 13.72 16.01 -22.48
N GLU A 23 13.19 14.85 -22.84
CA GLU A 23 13.62 14.18 -24.07
C GLU A 23 12.38 13.94 -24.93
N ARG A 24 12.02 15.01 -25.64
CA ARG A 24 11.11 14.99 -26.78
C ARG A 24 11.91 14.51 -27.99
N THR A 25 11.84 13.21 -28.27
CA THR A 25 12.18 12.59 -29.56
C THR A 25 11.41 11.28 -29.60
N SER A 26 10.30 11.17 -30.32
CA SER A 26 10.36 11.01 -31.78
C SER A 26 9.01 11.34 -32.43
N TYR A 27 9.07 12.13 -33.50
CA TYR A 27 8.03 12.19 -34.51
C TYR A 27 7.91 10.81 -35.17
N THR A 28 6.81 10.09 -34.93
CA THR A 28 6.35 9.00 -35.80
C THR A 28 4.84 9.10 -35.93
N THR A 29 4.43 9.78 -37.00
CA THR A 29 3.20 9.65 -37.80
C THR A 29 1.93 9.15 -37.09
N ALA A 30 0.99 10.08 -36.87
CA ALA A 30 -0.40 9.74 -36.56
C ALA A 30 -1.04 8.93 -37.72
N PRO A 31 -1.73 7.81 -37.46
CA PRO A 31 -2.48 7.10 -38.49
C PRO A 31 -3.70 7.91 -38.91
N PRO A 32 -4.11 7.88 -40.21
CA PRO A 32 -5.29 8.60 -40.66
C PRO A 32 -6.57 8.05 -40.00
N PRO A 33 -7.58 8.90 -39.72
CA PRO A 33 -8.85 8.44 -39.18
C PRO A 33 -9.57 7.53 -40.19
N PRO A 34 -10.24 6.45 -39.74
CA PRO A 34 -11.01 5.58 -40.63
C PRO A 34 -12.22 6.34 -41.20
N PRO A 35 -12.65 6.01 -42.44
CA PRO A 35 -13.81 6.65 -43.05
C PRO A 35 -15.07 6.39 -42.24
N HIS A 36 -15.79 7.47 -41.92
CA HIS A 36 -17.13 7.40 -41.35
C HIS A 36 -18.08 6.73 -42.35
N THR A 37 -18.31 5.43 -42.17
CA THR A 37 -19.48 4.76 -42.74
C THR A 37 -20.63 4.90 -41.76
N ASP A 38 -21.60 5.69 -42.19
CA ASP A 38 -22.93 5.83 -41.63
C ASP A 38 -23.58 4.44 -41.47
N GLY A 39 -23.93 4.08 -40.23
CA GLY A 39 -24.35 2.72 -39.92
C GLY A 39 -24.68 2.51 -38.46
N ARG A 40 -25.94 2.75 -38.10
CA ARG A 40 -26.65 2.16 -36.95
C ARG A 40 -25.99 2.43 -35.59
N ARG A 41 -26.38 3.54 -34.95
CA ARG A 41 -26.09 3.82 -33.53
C ARG A 41 -26.73 2.75 -32.64
N VAL A 42 -25.97 1.70 -32.32
CA VAL A 42 -26.23 0.88 -31.14
C VAL A 42 -25.89 1.76 -29.94
N LEU A 43 -26.91 2.24 -29.24
CA LEU A 43 -26.75 2.84 -27.91
C LEU A 43 -26.22 1.75 -26.98
N CYS A 44 -24.91 1.59 -26.91
CA CYS A 44 -24.29 0.85 -25.83
C CYS A 44 -24.74 1.49 -24.51
N PRO A 45 -25.30 0.73 -23.55
CA PRO A 45 -25.53 1.26 -22.22
C PRO A 45 -24.21 1.82 -21.70
N PRO A 46 -24.19 2.99 -21.05
CA PRO A 46 -22.95 3.53 -20.50
C PRO A 46 -22.40 2.45 -19.59
N ARG A 47 -21.23 1.90 -19.95
CA ARG A 47 -20.49 1.05 -19.02
C ARG A 47 -20.25 1.94 -17.83
N LEU A 48 -20.96 1.68 -16.72
CA LEU A 48 -20.66 2.25 -15.42
C LEU A 48 -19.15 2.08 -15.29
N HIS A 49 -18.43 3.19 -15.42
CA HIS A 49 -16.99 3.20 -15.29
C HIS A 49 -16.73 2.71 -13.88
N ALA A 50 -16.49 1.41 -13.73
CA ALA A 50 -16.00 0.81 -12.51
C ALA A 50 -14.68 1.53 -12.29
N LYS A 51 -14.73 2.58 -11.45
CA LYS A 51 -13.55 3.38 -11.13
C LYS A 51 -12.49 2.37 -10.74
N PRO A 52 -11.34 2.32 -11.43
CA PRO A 52 -10.31 1.35 -11.12
C PRO A 52 -10.00 1.52 -9.64
N ALA A 53 -10.26 0.48 -8.86
CA ALA A 53 -10.03 0.51 -7.44
C ALA A 53 -8.52 0.68 -7.25
N VAL A 54 -8.09 1.88 -6.90
CA VAL A 54 -6.70 2.14 -6.58
C VAL A 54 -6.43 1.41 -5.26
N ILE A 55 -5.92 0.18 -5.35
CA ILE A 55 -5.43 -0.58 -4.20
C ILE A 55 -4.13 0.09 -3.78
N THR A 56 -4.23 1.23 -3.10
CA THR A 56 -3.09 1.74 -2.34
C THR A 56 -2.84 0.77 -1.19
N SER A 57 -1.61 0.76 -0.69
CA SER A 57 -1.20 0.10 0.56
C SER A 57 -2.00 0.58 1.80
N GLU A 58 -3.06 1.36 1.63
CA GLU A 58 -3.90 1.97 2.66
C GLU A 58 -5.38 1.68 2.43
N SER A 59 -5.70 0.58 1.72
CA SER A 59 -7.08 0.18 1.47
C SER A 59 -7.61 -0.77 2.56
N ARG A 60 -8.94 -0.73 2.79
CA ARG A 60 -9.65 -1.69 3.65
C ARG A 60 -9.43 -3.13 3.21
N VAL A 61 -9.42 -3.34 1.90
CA VAL A 61 -9.18 -4.65 1.28
C VAL A 61 -7.81 -5.18 1.70
N PHE A 62 -6.76 -4.37 1.55
CA PHE A 62 -5.41 -4.77 1.94
C PHE A 62 -5.28 -5.05 3.45
N CYS A 63 -5.93 -4.27 4.30
CA CYS A 63 -5.96 -4.57 5.73
C CYS A 63 -6.67 -5.91 6.03
N GLY A 64 -7.79 -6.18 5.36
CA GLY A 64 -8.49 -7.47 5.48
C GLY A 64 -7.62 -8.65 5.06
N THR A 65 -6.89 -8.53 3.95
CA THR A 65 -5.94 -9.55 3.49
C THR A 65 -4.86 -9.81 4.54
N LEU A 66 -4.26 -8.77 5.13
CA LEU A 66 -3.25 -8.93 6.19
C LEU A 66 -3.77 -9.69 7.41
N ILE A 67 -5.01 -9.40 7.84
CA ILE A 67 -5.65 -10.07 8.96
C ILE A 67 -5.85 -11.56 8.63
N GLN A 68 -6.42 -11.86 7.47
CA GLN A 68 -6.61 -13.24 7.02
C GLN A 68 -5.28 -13.99 6.90
N THR A 69 -4.22 -13.34 6.40
CA THR A 69 -2.89 -13.95 6.35
C THR A 69 -2.42 -14.31 7.75
N ILE A 70 -2.50 -13.39 8.73
CA ILE A 70 -2.12 -13.69 10.12
C ILE A 70 -2.97 -14.83 10.68
N ASP A 71 -4.27 -14.83 10.45
CA ASP A 71 -5.19 -15.86 10.96
C ASP A 71 -4.96 -17.23 10.30
N SER A 72 -4.41 -17.26 9.08
CA SER A 72 -4.06 -18.49 8.38
C SER A 72 -2.82 -19.18 8.95
N TYR A 73 -1.97 -18.44 9.67
CA TYR A 73 -0.94 -19.02 10.54
C TYR A 73 -1.63 -19.60 11.78
N GLN A 74 -2.42 -20.67 11.60
CA GLN A 74 -2.97 -21.50 12.67
C GLN A 74 -1.88 -22.41 13.25
N THR A 75 -0.73 -21.83 13.58
CA THR A 75 0.31 -22.55 14.30
C THR A 75 -0.13 -22.56 15.76
N GLU A 76 -0.40 -23.74 16.32
CA GLU A 76 -1.18 -24.01 17.54
C GLU A 76 -0.83 -23.24 18.84
N ASN A 77 0.13 -22.32 18.85
CA ASN A 77 0.35 -21.38 19.96
C ASN A 77 0.94 -20.07 19.45
N LEU A 78 0.12 -19.25 18.78
CA LEU A 78 0.48 -17.85 18.51
C LEU A 78 0.84 -17.16 19.83
N SER A 79 2.02 -16.57 19.90
CA SER A 79 2.44 -15.78 21.07
C SER A 79 1.37 -14.74 21.41
N PRO A 80 1.03 -14.54 22.71
CA PRO A 80 0.00 -13.58 23.12
C PRO A 80 0.29 -12.16 22.60
N LEU A 81 1.58 -11.81 22.44
CA LEU A 81 1.99 -10.53 21.85
C LEU A 81 1.55 -10.40 20.39
N ILE A 82 1.63 -11.47 19.60
CA ILE A 82 1.24 -11.47 18.19
C ILE A 82 -0.28 -11.33 18.08
N VAL A 83 -1.03 -12.05 18.92
CA VAL A 83 -2.49 -11.93 19.01
C VAL A 83 -2.90 -10.51 19.38
N GLN A 84 -2.22 -9.90 20.35
CA GLN A 84 -2.45 -8.50 20.72
C GLN A 84 -2.17 -7.55 19.55
N MET A 85 -1.03 -7.68 18.87
CA MET A 85 -0.71 -6.84 17.71
C MET A 85 -1.74 -6.99 16.57
N ARG A 86 -2.24 -8.21 16.34
CA ARG A 86 -3.31 -8.50 15.37
C ARG A 86 -4.61 -7.80 15.74
N ASN A 87 -5.02 -7.87 17.01
CA ASN A 87 -6.25 -7.24 17.50
C ASN A 87 -6.17 -5.71 17.46
N GLU A 88 -5.05 -5.13 17.90
CA GLU A 88 -4.80 -3.69 17.82
C GLU A 88 -4.80 -3.19 16.36
N GLY A 89 -4.09 -3.88 15.47
CA GLY A 89 -4.05 -3.54 14.05
C GLY A 89 -5.43 -3.60 13.39
N THR A 90 -6.23 -4.62 13.74
CA THR A 90 -7.62 -4.76 13.28
C THR A 90 -8.50 -3.61 13.78
N ALA A 91 -8.37 -3.24 15.06
CA ALA A 91 -9.13 -2.13 15.63
C ALA A 91 -8.78 -0.79 14.97
N LEU A 92 -7.50 -0.55 14.67
CA LEU A 92 -7.05 0.64 13.95
C LEU A 92 -7.62 0.71 12.54
N CYS A 93 -7.61 -0.40 11.80
CA CYS A 93 -8.23 -0.45 10.47
C CYS A 93 -9.76 -0.22 10.53
N ARG A 94 -10.47 -0.79 11.52
CA ARG A 94 -11.90 -0.53 11.72
C ARG A 94 -12.20 0.94 11.99
N LYS A 95 -11.31 1.63 12.70
CA LYS A 95 -11.42 3.08 13.00
C LYS A 95 -11.05 3.98 11.82
N GLY A 96 -10.64 3.44 10.67
CA GLY A 96 -10.21 4.25 9.52
C GLY A 96 -8.72 4.61 9.50
N MET A 97 -7.96 4.24 10.53
CA MET A 97 -6.52 4.52 10.63
C MET A 97 -5.70 3.45 9.88
N MET A 98 -5.81 3.46 8.56
CA MET A 98 -5.24 2.40 7.69
C MET A 98 -3.72 2.28 7.82
N ARG A 99 -2.95 3.38 7.73
CA ARG A 99 -1.48 3.33 7.90
C ARG A 99 -1.07 2.70 9.22
N ALA A 100 -1.65 3.16 10.32
CA ALA A 100 -1.30 2.68 11.65
C ALA A 100 -1.65 1.21 11.82
N GLY A 101 -2.85 0.80 11.37
CA GLY A 101 -3.28 -0.60 11.42
C GLY A 101 -2.40 -1.52 10.59
N ILE A 102 -2.09 -1.11 9.35
CA ILE A 102 -1.27 -1.89 8.42
C ILE A 102 0.17 -2.03 8.90
N VAL A 103 0.77 -0.97 9.44
CA VAL A 103 2.10 -1.04 10.06
C VAL A 103 2.08 -2.02 11.24
N ARG A 104 1.03 -2.00 12.08
CA ARG A 104 0.91 -2.92 13.21
C ARG A 104 0.76 -4.38 12.76
N LEU A 105 -0.08 -4.64 11.78
CA LEU A 105 -0.28 -5.99 11.20
C LEU A 105 0.98 -6.50 10.50
N ARG A 106 1.71 -5.65 9.78
CA ARG A 106 3.00 -6.03 9.17
C ARG A 106 4.03 -6.42 10.23
N ARG A 107 4.08 -5.71 11.36
CA ARG A 107 4.96 -6.08 12.49
C ARG A 107 4.56 -7.43 13.10
N ALA A 108 3.26 -7.71 13.21
CA ALA A 108 2.77 -9.02 13.64
C ALA A 108 3.22 -10.14 12.70
N LEU A 109 3.12 -9.94 11.39
CA LEU A 109 3.61 -10.90 10.39
C LEU A 109 5.11 -11.11 10.44
N VAL A 110 5.90 -10.06 10.65
CA VAL A 110 7.35 -10.19 10.80
C VAL A 110 7.71 -10.96 12.07
N ALA A 111 7.01 -10.70 13.17
CA ALA A 111 7.19 -11.46 14.41
C ALA A 111 6.85 -12.94 14.22
N LEU A 112 5.78 -13.24 13.48
CA LEU A 112 5.40 -14.61 13.12
C LEU A 112 6.47 -15.35 12.32
N LYS A 113 6.97 -14.73 11.25
CA LYS A 113 8.00 -15.35 10.42
C LYS A 113 9.32 -15.59 11.18
N ARG A 114 9.63 -14.73 12.15
CA ARG A 114 10.80 -14.91 13.02
C ARG A 114 10.62 -16.07 14.01
N THR A 115 9.40 -16.36 14.45
CA THR A 115 9.15 -17.53 15.31
C THR A 115 9.20 -18.86 14.56
N GLU A 116 9.13 -18.84 13.23
CA GLU A 116 9.22 -20.03 12.37
C GLU A 116 10.64 -20.36 11.90
N THR A 117 11.62 -19.50 12.17
CA THR A 117 13.04 -19.73 11.80
C THR A 117 13.80 -20.27 13.02
N PRO A 118 14.26 -21.53 13.00
CA PRO A 118 15.03 -22.13 14.09
C PRO A 118 16.43 -21.52 14.25
#